data_AF-A0A9P7NG38-F1
#
_entry.id   AF-A0A9P7NG38-F1
#
_cell.length_a   1.000
_cell.length_b   1.000
_cell.length_c   1.000
_cell.angle_alpha   90.00
_cell.angle_beta   90.00
_cell.angle_gamma   90.00
#
_symmetry.space_group_name_H-M   'P 1'
#
loop_
_entity.id
_entity.type
_entity.pdbx_description
1 polymer ?
#
loop_
_entity_poly.entity_id
_entity_poly.type
_entity_poly.pdbx_seq_one_letter_code
_entity_poly.pdbx_strand_id
1 'polypeptide(L)'
;MRLFSRKDKIPKGNHSVAASLSTGSVNSATTQLSMPSIKQSKVDLPRPPDPELDPVGYLRSLGAVRERSRIILEKVTSDDLNHFDVDLSKLPDVVTFVAGLIKV
;
A
#
# COMPACT_ATOMS: atom_id res chain seq x y z
N MET A 1 -28.85 28.24 23.09
CA MET A 1 -27.61 27.63 22.53
C MET A 1 -27.50 28.00 21.04
N ARG A 2 -26.70 29.02 20.71
CA ARG A 2 -26.38 29.41 19.32
C ARG A 2 -24.99 30.05 19.32
N LEU A 3 -23.93 29.26 19.09
CA LEU A 3 -22.55 29.74 19.11
C LEU A 3 -21.68 29.10 18.03
N PHE A 4 -22.13 29.14 16.78
CA PHE A 4 -21.22 28.92 15.64
C PHE A 4 -21.58 29.93 14.54
N SER A 5 -20.81 31.02 14.48
CA SER A 5 -20.85 31.97 13.38
C SER A 5 -20.06 31.41 12.20
N ARG A 6 -20.72 31.20 11.06
CA ARG A 6 -20.06 30.89 9.78
C ARG A 6 -19.37 32.16 9.26
N LYS A 7 -18.12 32.02 8.82
CA LYS A 7 -17.32 33.04 8.11
C LYS A 7 -17.46 32.78 6.60
N ASP A 8 -17.79 33.81 5.82
CA ASP A 8 -18.07 33.73 4.39
C ASP A 8 -16.84 33.71 3.46
N LYS A 9 -16.86 32.75 2.51
CA LYS A 9 -16.63 32.76 1.04
C LYS A 9 -15.62 33.72 0.35
N ILE A 10 -14.73 33.17 -0.50
CA ILE A 10 -13.97 33.76 -1.67
C ILE A 10 -13.77 32.65 -2.76
N PRO A 11 -13.63 32.94 -4.08
CA PRO A 11 -14.32 32.21 -5.17
C PRO A 11 -13.55 31.11 -5.93
N LYS A 12 -14.33 30.42 -6.80
CA LYS A 12 -14.02 29.31 -7.72
C LYS A 12 -12.83 29.55 -8.64
N GLY A 13 -11.87 28.61 -8.65
CA GLY A 13 -10.92 28.37 -9.74
C GLY A 13 -11.27 27.05 -10.46
N ASN A 14 -11.50 27.13 -11.77
CA ASN A 14 -11.85 26.00 -12.63
C ASN A 14 -10.58 25.24 -13.05
N HIS A 15 -10.45 23.97 -12.68
CA HIS A 15 -9.48 23.07 -13.32
C HIS A 15 -10.25 21.98 -14.07
N SER A 16 -10.48 22.25 -15.36
CA SER A 16 -11.06 21.33 -16.32
C SER A 16 -10.09 20.17 -16.56
N VAL A 17 -10.53 18.96 -16.25
CA VAL A 17 -9.87 17.71 -16.66
C VAL A 17 -9.96 17.57 -18.18
N ALA A 18 -8.86 17.76 -18.88
CA ALA A 18 -8.78 17.49 -20.31
C ALA A 18 -8.67 15.97 -20.53
N ALA A 19 -9.79 15.35 -20.90
CA ALA A 19 -9.81 13.99 -21.42
C ALA A 19 -9.28 14.01 -22.86
N SER A 20 -8.06 13.53 -23.09
CA SER A 20 -7.52 13.35 -24.43
C SER A 20 -8.14 12.12 -25.09
N LEU A 21 -8.64 12.31 -26.31
CA LEU A 21 -9.42 11.35 -27.09
C LEU A 21 -8.58 10.15 -27.55
N SER A 22 -9.17 8.96 -27.45
CA SER A 22 -8.61 7.71 -27.95
C SER A 22 -8.96 7.52 -29.44
N THR A 23 -7.97 7.49 -30.32
CA THR A 23 -8.11 6.98 -31.69
C THR A 23 -7.43 5.62 -31.79
N GLY A 24 -8.18 4.56 -31.48
CA GLY A 24 -7.74 3.17 -31.64
C GLY A 24 -8.23 2.59 -32.96
N SER A 25 -7.33 2.44 -33.94
CA SER A 25 -7.57 1.57 -35.10
C SER A 25 -7.25 0.14 -34.72
N VAL A 26 -8.24 -0.74 -34.88
CA VAL A 26 -8.15 -2.18 -34.59
C VAL A 26 -7.60 -2.91 -35.81
N ASN A 27 -6.64 -3.82 -35.61
CA ASN A 27 -6.50 -5.00 -36.47
C ASN A 27 -5.82 -6.16 -35.70
N SER A 28 -6.69 -7.10 -35.34
CA SER A 28 -6.60 -8.55 -35.20
C SER A 28 -5.27 -9.28 -34.91
N ALA A 29 -5.36 -9.99 -33.77
CA ALA A 29 -5.11 -11.43 -33.59
C ALA A 29 -3.66 -11.94 -33.41
N THR A 30 -3.36 -12.34 -32.17
CA THR A 30 -2.79 -13.66 -31.82
C THR A 30 -3.05 -13.90 -30.34
N THR A 31 -3.85 -14.92 -30.01
CA THR A 31 -4.15 -15.32 -28.62
C THR A 31 -3.03 -16.24 -28.11
N GLN A 32 -2.11 -15.69 -27.32
CA GLN A 32 -1.24 -16.47 -26.44
C GLN A 32 -1.58 -16.11 -25.00
N LEU A 33 -2.04 -17.10 -24.23
CA LEU A 33 -2.30 -16.97 -22.80
C LEU A 33 -0.94 -16.83 -22.08
N SER A 34 -0.45 -15.60 -22.02
CA SER A 34 0.69 -15.16 -21.24
C SER A 34 0.21 -14.88 -19.81
N MET A 35 0.85 -15.49 -18.81
CA MET A 35 0.76 -15.04 -17.42
C MET A 35 0.83 -13.51 -17.42
N PRO A 36 -0.05 -12.78 -16.73
CA PRO A 36 0.04 -11.33 -16.72
C PRO A 36 1.37 -10.98 -16.08
N SER A 37 2.36 -10.72 -16.92
CA SER A 37 3.55 -9.96 -16.56
C SER A 37 2.98 -8.65 -16.07
N ILE A 38 2.93 -8.51 -14.74
CA ILE A 38 2.63 -7.25 -14.09
C ILE A 38 3.73 -6.34 -14.61
N LYS A 39 3.42 -5.61 -15.69
CA LYS A 39 4.24 -4.51 -16.16
C LYS A 39 4.25 -3.57 -14.97
N GLN A 40 5.30 -3.68 -14.16
CA GLN A 40 5.62 -2.68 -13.17
C GLN A 40 5.65 -1.40 -13.99
N SER A 41 4.58 -0.60 -13.87
CA SER A 41 4.61 0.73 -14.41
C SER A 41 5.84 1.35 -13.77
N LYS A 42 6.84 1.66 -14.58
CA LYS A 42 7.95 2.50 -14.17
C LYS A 42 7.33 3.86 -13.92
N VAL A 43 6.67 3.98 -12.78
CA VAL A 43 6.21 5.24 -12.24
C VAL A 43 7.50 5.90 -11.81
N ASP A 44 7.89 6.94 -12.54
CA ASP A 44 9.02 7.76 -12.14
C ASP A 44 8.59 8.49 -10.87
N LEU A 45 9.05 7.98 -9.72
CA LEU A 45 8.79 8.62 -8.44
C LEU A 45 9.62 9.90 -8.35
N PRO A 46 9.05 10.97 -7.76
CA PRO A 46 9.84 12.16 -7.44
C PRO A 46 10.98 11.80 -6.51
N ARG A 47 12.11 12.51 -6.66
CA ARG A 47 13.27 12.34 -5.78
C ARG A 47 12.85 12.58 -4.32
N PRO A 48 13.34 11.78 -3.36
CA PRO A 48 13.05 12.00 -1.95
C PRO A 48 13.47 13.41 -1.49
N PRO A 49 12.75 14.01 -0.54
CA PRO A 49 13.18 15.24 0.14
C PRO A 49 14.51 15.03 0.86
N ASP A 50 15.34 16.08 0.96
CA ASP A 50 16.61 16.02 1.69
C ASP A 50 16.35 16.04 3.21
N PRO A 51 16.83 15.04 3.99
CA PRO A 51 16.62 14.97 5.43
C PRO A 51 17.23 16.12 6.23
N GLU A 52 18.33 16.72 5.76
CA GLU A 52 18.99 17.83 6.48
C GLU A 52 18.26 19.17 6.30
N LEU A 53 17.54 19.31 5.18
CA LEU A 53 16.80 20.52 4.85
C LEU A 53 15.36 20.50 5.37
N ASP A 54 14.68 19.35 5.27
CA ASP A 54 13.32 19.15 5.81
C ASP A 54 13.13 17.70 6.35
N PRO A 55 13.45 17.47 7.63
CA PRO A 55 13.35 16.14 8.22
C PRO A 55 11.90 15.63 8.27
N VAL A 56 10.92 16.53 8.46
CA VAL A 56 9.51 16.15 8.55
C VAL A 56 8.97 15.75 7.18
N GLY A 57 9.37 16.47 6.13
CA GLY A 57 9.08 16.12 4.74
C GLY A 57 9.67 14.76 4.36
N TYR A 58 10.93 14.49 4.74
CA TYR A 58 11.56 13.19 4.51
C TYR A 58 10.79 12.06 5.20
N LEU A 59 10.42 12.22 6.49
CA LEU A 59 9.68 11.21 7.25
C LEU A 59 8.30 10.86 6.65
N ARG A 60 7.70 11.77 5.89
CA ARG A 60 6.44 11.54 5.15
C ARG A 60 6.66 10.88 3.78
N SER A 61 7.88 10.86 3.27
CA SER A 61 8.21 10.34 1.95
C SER A 61 8.29 8.80 1.91
N LEU A 62 8.15 8.23 0.71
CA LEU A 62 8.32 6.78 0.51
C LEU A 62 9.77 6.32 0.79
N GLY A 63 10.77 7.19 0.59
CA GLY A 63 12.17 6.88 0.88
C GLY A 63 12.38 6.50 2.33
N ALA A 64 11.85 7.30 3.26
CA ALA A 64 11.91 7.04 4.69
C ALA A 64 11.14 5.78 5.11
N VAL A 65 10.07 5.41 4.40
CA VAL A 65 9.36 4.14 4.65
C VAL A 65 10.23 2.96 4.24
N ARG A 66 10.81 3.00 3.04
CA ARG A 66 11.69 1.93 2.52
C ARG A 66 12.90 1.70 3.41
N GLU A 67 13.53 2.76 3.87
CA GLU A 67 14.68 2.69 4.78
C GLU A 67 14.30 2.01 6.10
N ARG A 68 13.19 2.43 6.72
CA ARG A 68 12.71 1.85 7.99
C ARG A 68 12.28 0.39 7.87
N SER A 69 11.68 0.02 6.73
CA SER A 69 11.25 -1.37 6.50
C SER A 69 12.38 -2.29 6.04
N ARG A 70 13.57 -1.75 5.75
CA ARG A 70 14.72 -2.53 5.25
C ARG A 70 15.09 -3.67 6.19
N ILE A 71 15.09 -3.42 7.50
CA ILE A 71 15.45 -4.41 8.52
C ILE A 71 14.52 -5.63 8.46
N ILE A 72 13.23 -5.39 8.25
CA ILE A 72 12.23 -6.47 8.12
C ILE A 72 12.46 -7.21 6.81
N LEU A 73 12.68 -6.49 5.70
CA LEU A 73 12.94 -7.09 4.40
C LEU A 73 14.19 -7.98 4.41
N GLU A 74 15.26 -7.55 5.08
CA GLU A 74 16.49 -8.32 5.24
C GLU A 74 16.21 -9.62 6.01
N LYS A 75 15.51 -9.55 7.15
CA LYS A 75 15.14 -10.75 7.93
C LYS A 75 14.22 -11.71 7.17
N VAL A 76 13.25 -11.19 6.43
CA VAL A 76 12.37 -11.98 5.57
C VAL A 76 13.18 -12.69 4.47
N THR A 77 14.12 -11.99 3.85
CA THR A 77 14.96 -12.54 2.78
C THR A 77 15.86 -13.66 3.30
N SER A 78 16.30 -13.56 4.56
CA SER A 78 17.09 -14.58 5.25
C SER A 78 16.25 -15.68 5.92
N ASP A 79 14.92 -15.65 5.77
CA ASP A 79 13.97 -16.57 6.44
C ASP A 79 14.15 -16.64 7.98
N ASP A 80 14.61 -15.54 8.59
CA ASP A 80 14.89 -15.42 10.02
C ASP A 80 13.84 -14.56 10.74
N LEU A 81 12.58 -14.70 10.31
CA LEU A 81 11.49 -13.88 10.79
C LEU A 81 10.84 -14.50 12.03
N ASN A 82 11.52 -14.41 13.18
CA ASN A 82 11.03 -14.93 14.46
C ASN A 82 10.01 -13.96 15.09
N HIS A 83 8.80 -13.89 14.54
CA HIS A 83 7.74 -13.00 15.02
C HIS A 83 6.89 -13.57 16.15
N PHE A 84 6.77 -14.88 16.24
CA PHE A 84 6.00 -15.54 17.29
C PHE A 84 6.53 -16.96 17.50
N ASP A 85 6.82 -17.27 18.77
CA ASP A 85 7.07 -18.64 19.20
C ASP A 85 5.73 -19.35 19.31
N VAL A 86 5.49 -20.30 18.41
CA VAL A 86 4.31 -21.16 18.48
C VAL A 86 4.57 -22.24 19.53
N ASP A 87 3.93 -22.10 20.68
CA ASP A 87 3.94 -23.11 21.73
C ASP A 87 3.00 -24.27 21.36
N LEU A 88 3.56 -25.29 20.70
CA LEU A 88 2.84 -26.50 20.30
C LEU A 88 2.36 -27.34 21.49
N SER A 89 2.85 -27.10 22.71
CA SER A 89 2.36 -27.82 23.90
C SER A 89 0.90 -27.50 24.22
N LYS A 90 0.41 -26.34 23.78
CA LYS A 90 -0.98 -25.88 23.97
C LYS A 90 -1.91 -26.22 22.80
N LEU A 91 -1.38 -26.77 21.72
CA LEU A 91 -2.15 -27.21 20.56
C LEU A 91 -3.29 -28.19 20.92
N PRO A 92 -3.12 -29.21 21.79
CA PRO A 92 -4.22 -30.12 22.13
C PRO A 92 -5.41 -29.40 22.81
N ASP A 93 -5.16 -28.39 23.63
CA ASP A 93 -6.21 -27.62 24.31
C ASP A 93 -7.00 -26.78 23.29
N VAL A 94 -6.29 -26.13 22.35
CA VAL A 94 -6.91 -25.35 21.27
C VAL A 94 -7.75 -26.24 20.36
N VAL A 95 -7.25 -27.42 19.99
CA VAL A 95 -7.98 -28.39 19.16
C VAL A 95 -9.25 -28.86 19.87
N THR A 96 -9.17 -29.17 21.16
CA THR A 96 -10.32 -29.59 21.97
C THR A 96 -11.37 -28.49 22.05
N PHE A 97 -10.95 -27.25 22.29
CA PHE A 97 -11.83 -26.08 22.32
C PHE A 97 -12.56 -25.88 20.98
N VAL A 98 -11.83 -25.88 19.85
CA VAL A 98 -12.42 -25.69 18.52
C VAL A 98 -13.36 -26.84 18.16
N ALA A 99 -12.99 -28.09 18.45
CA ALA A 99 -13.85 -29.25 18.23
C ALA A 99 -15.17 -29.16 19.03
N GLY A 100 -15.13 -28.59 20.24
CA GLY A 100 -16.31 -28.32 21.06
C GLY A 100 -17.24 -27.26 20.47
N LEU A 101 -16.69 -26.27 19.75
CA LEU A 101 -17.49 -25.25 19.04
C LEU A 101 -18.12 -25.78 17.75
N ILE A 102 -17.44 -26.70 17.06
CA ILE A 102 -17.91 -27.31 15.81
C ILE A 102 -18.99 -28.37 16.07
N LYS A 103 -18.97 -29.03 17.23
CA LYS A 103 -20.06 -29.91 17.68
C LYS A 103 -21.29 -29.08 18.06
N VAL A 104 -22.02 -28.65 17.03
CA VAL A 104 -23.46 -28.44 17.04
C VAL A 104 -24.12 -29.69 16.46
#